data_AF-A0A371X7B4-F1
#
_entry.id   AF-A0A371X7B4-F1
#
_cell.length_a   1.000
_cell.length_b   1.000
_cell.length_c   1.000
_cell.angle_alpha   90.00
_cell.angle_beta   90.00
_cell.angle_gamma   90.00
#
_symmetry.space_group_name_H-M   'P 1'
#
loop_
_entity.id
_entity.type
_entity.pdbx_description
1 polymer ?
#
loop_
_entity_poly.entity_id
_entity_poly.type
_entity_poly.pdbx_seq_one_letter_code
_entity_poly.pdbx_strand_id
1 'polypeptide(L)'
;MTLDWLDLAALGLYVAIWLGYNRLTQSLCDSDRSLSSLMNRERARWMRTALGRDLRMIDTAVLASLQQGTGFFASACIFAIGGCFALLGSAEIIAEISRDLSVAGPSNRVLVEIKLLGLVVIFAYAFFKFAWSYRLFNYCAILIGALPMRADVEKDPEAAEAALDRAVSLNVSAGWNFNAGLRAIFFALAYLGWFLGPYVLVASTVFVVAIIANRQFRSPAYKNLKANLDRSGEAP
;
A
#
# COMPACT_ATOMS: atom_id res chain seq x y z
N MET A 1 25.42 -24.54 -10.35
CA MET A 1 24.02 -24.63 -9.89
C MET A 1 23.56 -23.21 -9.61
N THR A 2 22.55 -22.73 -10.33
CA THR A 2 22.23 -21.28 -10.44
C THR A 2 21.34 -20.74 -9.32
N LEU A 3 20.66 -21.60 -8.57
CA LEU A 3 20.06 -21.30 -7.28
C LEU A 3 20.57 -22.32 -6.26
N ASP A 4 21.17 -21.84 -5.18
CA ASP A 4 21.42 -22.69 -4.02
C ASP A 4 20.09 -22.94 -3.28
N TRP A 5 19.99 -24.05 -2.55
CA TRP A 5 18.78 -24.36 -1.78
C TRP A 5 18.46 -23.25 -0.76
N LEU A 6 19.49 -22.55 -0.31
CA LEU A 6 19.45 -21.41 0.60
C LEU A 6 18.77 -20.18 -0.03
N ASP A 7 19.01 -19.90 -1.32
CA ASP A 7 18.30 -18.84 -2.05
C ASP A 7 16.81 -19.15 -2.18
N LEU A 8 16.49 -20.41 -2.49
CA LEU A 8 15.09 -20.84 -2.62
C LEU A 8 14.37 -20.77 -1.27
N ALA A 9 15.02 -21.19 -0.18
CA ALA A 9 14.48 -21.08 1.17
C ALA A 9 14.28 -19.61 1.60
N ALA A 10 15.24 -18.74 1.31
CA ALA A 10 15.14 -17.30 1.62
C ALA A 10 14.01 -16.62 0.83
N LEU A 11 13.88 -16.94 -0.47
CA LEU A 11 12.76 -16.47 -1.29
C LEU A 11 11.41 -17.00 -0.80
N GLY A 12 11.33 -18.29 -0.45
CA GLY A 12 10.14 -18.90 0.10
C GLY A 12 9.70 -18.20 1.39
N LEU A 13 10.66 -17.92 2.29
CA LEU A 13 10.43 -17.17 3.52
C LEU A 13 9.98 -15.73 3.23
N TYR A 14 10.62 -15.03 2.28
CA TYR A 14 10.22 -13.69 1.85
C TYR A 14 8.76 -13.66 1.37
N VAL A 15 8.38 -14.58 0.48
CA VAL A 15 7.01 -14.68 -0.04
C VAL A 15 6.03 -15.05 1.08
N ALA A 16 6.38 -16.00 1.95
CA ALA A 16 5.54 -16.39 3.07
C ALA A 16 5.31 -15.23 4.05
N ILE A 17 6.35 -14.46 4.37
CA ILE A 17 6.27 -13.26 5.22
C ILE A 17 5.40 -12.20 4.54
N TRP A 18 5.58 -11.95 3.24
CA TRP A 18 4.79 -10.96 2.53
C TRP A 18 3.30 -11.32 2.51
N LEU A 19 2.96 -12.56 2.16
CA LEU A 19 1.58 -13.04 2.15
C LEU A 19 0.99 -13.08 3.57
N GLY A 20 1.76 -13.54 4.55
CA GLY A 20 1.36 -13.56 5.96
C GLY A 20 1.08 -12.16 6.50
N TYR A 21 1.97 -11.20 6.24
CA TYR A 21 1.80 -9.80 6.64
C TYR A 21 0.58 -9.17 5.96
N ASN A 22 0.37 -9.45 4.67
CA ASN A 22 -0.80 -8.96 3.94
C ASN A 22 -2.12 -9.46 4.55
N ARG A 23 -2.21 -10.78 4.85
CA ARG A 23 -3.38 -11.39 5.49
C ARG A 23 -3.59 -10.87 6.91
N LEU A 24 -2.54 -10.77 7.71
CA LEU A 24 -2.62 -10.25 9.08
C LEU A 24 -3.15 -8.82 9.10
N THR A 25 -2.65 -7.96 8.22
CA THR A 25 -3.12 -6.57 8.15
C THR A 25 -4.58 -6.49 7.69
N GLN A 26 -5.04 -7.40 6.83
CA GLN A 26 -6.45 -7.47 6.44
C GLN A 26 -7.32 -7.78 7.66
N SER A 27 -7.00 -8.85 8.39
CA SER A 27 -7.75 -9.24 9.60
C SER A 27 -7.74 -8.15 10.68
N LEU A 28 -6.62 -7.44 10.85
CA LEU A 28 -6.52 -6.33 11.81
C LEU A 28 -7.21 -5.04 11.35
N CYS A 29 -7.55 -4.92 10.07
CA CYS A 29 -8.36 -3.82 9.56
C CYS A 29 -9.82 -3.96 10.01
N ASP A 30 -10.30 -5.19 10.19
CA ASP A 30 -11.68 -5.51 10.59
C ASP A 30 -11.89 -5.41 12.12
N SER A 31 -10.83 -5.29 12.91
CA SER A 31 -10.88 -5.38 14.39
C SER A 31 -10.61 -4.06 15.13
N ASP A 32 -10.62 -2.89 14.48
CA ASP A 32 -10.27 -1.57 15.06
C ASP A 32 -8.86 -1.48 15.70
N ARG A 33 -8.04 -2.51 15.53
CA ARG A 33 -6.71 -2.63 16.17
C ARG A 33 -5.58 -2.02 15.35
N SER A 34 -5.87 -1.46 14.19
CA SER A 34 -4.88 -0.87 13.29
C SER A 34 -5.16 0.60 13.01
N LEU A 35 -4.11 1.39 12.78
CA LEU A 35 -4.23 2.78 12.35
C LEU A 35 -5.10 2.93 11.09
N SER A 36 -5.04 1.96 10.17
CA SER A 36 -5.88 1.95 8.97
C SER A 36 -7.37 1.86 9.29
N SER A 37 -7.75 1.04 10.28
CA SER A 37 -9.13 0.92 10.73
C SER A 37 -9.64 2.20 11.39
N LEU A 38 -8.83 2.78 12.29
CA LEU A 38 -9.11 4.09 12.89
C LEU A 38 -9.30 5.18 11.82
N MET A 39 -8.49 5.15 10.77
CA MET A 39 -8.62 6.09 9.66
C MET A 39 -9.85 5.86 8.79
N ASN A 40 -10.37 4.63 8.72
CA ASN A 40 -11.64 4.36 8.04
C ASN A 40 -12.81 5.02 8.79
N ARG A 41 -12.79 5.03 10.13
CA ARG A 41 -13.79 5.76 10.94
C ARG A 41 -13.74 7.26 10.68
N GLU A 42 -12.54 7.84 10.62
CA GLU A 42 -12.39 9.26 10.28
C GLU A 42 -12.80 9.58 8.84
N ARG A 43 -12.59 8.67 7.87
CA ARG A 43 -13.14 8.80 6.50
C ARG A 43 -14.66 8.82 6.52
N ALA A 44 -15.29 7.93 7.29
CA ALA A 44 -16.74 7.92 7.45
C ALA A 44 -17.25 9.21 8.11
N ARG A 45 -16.58 9.68 9.18
CA ARG A 45 -16.90 10.94 9.85
C ARG A 45 -16.75 12.14 8.91
N TRP A 46 -15.67 12.20 8.14
CA TRP A 46 -15.46 13.23 7.11
C TRP A 46 -16.62 13.27 6.12
N MET A 47 -17.00 12.12 5.54
CA MET A 47 -18.08 12.06 4.55
C MET A 47 -19.46 12.35 5.15
N ARG A 48 -19.73 11.90 6.38
CA ARG A 48 -20.95 12.26 7.11
C ARG A 48 -21.03 13.77 7.34
N THR A 49 -19.91 14.41 7.65
CA THR A 49 -19.84 15.87 7.77
C THR A 49 -20.03 16.56 6.41
N ALA A 50 -19.52 15.97 5.32
CA ALA A 50 -19.69 16.48 3.96
C ALA A 50 -21.16 16.42 3.49
N LEU A 51 -21.95 15.46 3.99
CA LEU A 51 -23.38 15.36 3.68
C LEU A 51 -24.14 16.61 4.13
N GLY A 52 -23.79 17.19 5.28
CA GLY A 52 -24.38 18.42 5.82
C GLY A 52 -23.92 19.72 5.15
N ARG A 53 -23.03 19.66 4.14
CA ARG A 53 -22.54 20.82 3.39
C ARG A 53 -23.23 20.89 2.03
N ASP A 54 -23.72 22.08 1.67
CA ASP A 54 -24.26 22.35 0.34
C ASP A 54 -23.15 22.55 -0.71
N LEU A 55 -22.03 23.16 -0.30
CA LEU A 55 -20.84 23.34 -1.15
C LEU A 55 -19.74 22.37 -0.73
N ARG A 56 -19.45 21.39 -1.60
CA ARG A 56 -18.49 20.30 -1.34
C ARG A 56 -17.16 20.45 -2.10
N MET A 57 -16.81 21.67 -2.51
CA MET A 57 -15.55 21.97 -3.22
C MET A 57 -14.32 21.54 -2.41
N ILE A 58 -14.39 21.66 -1.08
CA ILE A 58 -13.32 21.23 -0.17
C ILE A 58 -13.17 19.71 -0.22
N ASP A 59 -14.28 18.97 -0.20
CA ASP A 59 -14.28 17.51 -0.17
C ASP A 59 -13.76 16.93 -1.50
N THR A 60 -14.14 17.54 -2.63
CA THR A 60 -13.61 17.17 -3.96
C THR A 60 -12.13 17.49 -4.09
N ALA A 61 -11.64 18.60 -3.52
CA ALA A 61 -10.22 18.93 -3.48
C ALA A 61 -9.40 17.92 -2.65
N VAL A 62 -9.91 17.52 -1.47
CA VAL A 62 -9.29 16.47 -0.66
C VAL A 62 -9.19 15.17 -1.46
N LEU A 63 -10.25 14.77 -2.14
CA LEU A 63 -10.25 13.55 -2.93
C LEU A 63 -9.30 13.62 -4.14
N ALA A 64 -9.24 14.76 -4.82
CA ALA A 64 -8.29 15.01 -5.90
C ALA A 64 -6.83 14.87 -5.42
N SER A 65 -6.52 15.35 -4.21
CA SER A 65 -5.18 15.19 -3.62
C SER A 65 -4.82 13.72 -3.36
N LEU A 66 -5.76 12.92 -2.85
CA LEU A 66 -5.58 11.47 -2.64
C LEU A 66 -5.36 10.73 -3.97
N GLN A 67 -6.12 11.13 -4.99
CA GLN A 67 -6.01 10.59 -6.34
C GLN A 67 -4.66 10.94 -6.98
N GLN A 68 -4.20 12.19 -6.89
CA GLN A 68 -2.88 12.61 -7.37
C GLN A 68 -1.76 11.84 -6.68
N GLY A 69 -1.84 11.65 -5.36
CA GLY A 69 -0.88 10.83 -4.62
C GLY A 69 -0.82 9.39 -5.13
N THR A 70 -1.97 8.81 -5.48
CA THR A 70 -2.03 7.47 -6.09
C THR A 70 -1.39 7.43 -7.48
N GLY A 71 -1.64 8.45 -8.30
CA GLY A 71 -1.03 8.60 -9.62
C GLY A 71 0.49 8.71 -9.54
N PHE A 72 1.02 9.50 -8.60
CA PHE A 72 2.46 9.66 -8.38
C PHE A 72 3.16 8.32 -8.10
N PHE A 73 2.63 7.51 -7.18
CA PHE A 73 3.21 6.20 -6.88
C PHE A 73 3.07 5.20 -8.04
N ALA A 74 1.97 5.25 -8.80
CA ALA A 74 1.82 4.44 -10.00
C ALA A 74 2.89 4.77 -11.05
N SER A 75 3.13 6.06 -11.32
CA SER A 75 4.19 6.52 -12.22
C SER A 75 5.57 6.12 -11.73
N ALA A 76 5.84 6.22 -10.43
CA ALA A 76 7.10 5.77 -9.84
C ALA A 76 7.33 4.26 -10.06
N CYS A 77 6.29 3.43 -10.00
CA CYS A 77 6.40 2.00 -10.32
C CYS A 77 6.75 1.77 -11.80
N ILE A 78 6.17 2.54 -12.73
CA ILE A 78 6.53 2.45 -14.16
C ILE A 78 8.00 2.83 -14.37
N PHE A 79 8.47 3.92 -13.74
CA PHE A 79 9.88 4.30 -13.81
C PHE A 79 10.81 3.23 -13.23
N ALA A 80 10.43 2.62 -12.10
CA ALA A 80 11.19 1.53 -11.50
C ALA A 80 11.25 0.30 -12.42
N ILE A 81 10.14 -0.06 -13.07
CA ILE A 81 10.09 -1.12 -14.09
C ILE A 81 11.02 -0.79 -15.27
N GLY A 82 10.94 0.42 -15.81
CA GLY A 82 11.81 0.88 -16.89
C GLY A 82 13.30 0.83 -16.49
N GLY A 83 13.61 1.23 -15.25
CA GLY A 83 14.94 1.10 -14.66
C GLY A 83 15.42 -0.34 -14.58
N CYS A 84 14.56 -1.29 -14.18
CA CYS A 84 14.90 -2.71 -14.18
C CYS A 84 15.20 -3.24 -15.59
N PHE A 85 14.41 -2.84 -16.59
CA PHE A 85 14.67 -3.22 -17.99
C PHE A 85 15.95 -2.60 -18.56
N ALA A 86 16.28 -1.35 -18.20
CA ALA A 86 17.55 -0.74 -18.57
C ALA A 86 18.74 -1.51 -17.96
N LEU A 87 18.61 -1.93 -16.69
CA LEU A 87 19.60 -2.73 -15.98
C LEU A 87 19.74 -4.16 -16.53
N LEU A 88 18.69 -4.73 -17.13
CA LEU A 88 18.80 -6.03 -17.83
C LEU A 88 19.78 -5.95 -19.02
N GLY A 89 19.83 -4.82 -19.72
CA GLY A 89 20.79 -4.59 -20.81
C GLY A 89 22.25 -4.52 -20.33
N SER A 90 22.48 -4.23 -19.05
CA SER A 90 23.79 -4.16 -18.41
C SER A 90 23.98 -5.21 -17.31
N ALA A 91 23.24 -6.33 -17.38
CA ALA A 91 23.23 -7.37 -16.35
C ALA A 91 24.62 -7.96 -16.06
N GLU A 92 25.51 -7.99 -17.06
CA GLU A 92 26.88 -8.50 -16.92
C GLU A 92 27.72 -7.59 -15.99
N ILE A 93 27.64 -6.27 -16.18
CA ILE A 93 28.30 -5.27 -15.31
C ILE A 93 27.76 -5.36 -13.88
N ILE A 94 26.45 -5.53 -13.72
CA ILE A 94 25.81 -5.68 -12.40
C ILE A 94 26.28 -6.98 -11.73
N ALA A 95 26.45 -8.06 -12.49
CA ALA A 95 26.95 -9.32 -11.97
C ALA A 95 28.39 -9.22 -11.48
N GLU A 96 29.25 -8.45 -12.16
CA GLU A 96 30.61 -8.15 -11.72
C GLU A 96 30.64 -7.35 -10.41
N ILE A 97 29.89 -6.25 -10.34
CA ILE A 97 29.79 -5.43 -9.10
C ILE A 97 29.20 -6.26 -7.95
N SER A 98 28.19 -7.07 -8.24
CA SER A 98 27.57 -7.96 -7.24
C SER A 98 28.54 -9.04 -6.78
N ARG A 99 29.47 -9.51 -7.63
CA ARG A 99 30.49 -10.49 -7.22
C ARG A 99 31.46 -9.91 -6.19
N ASP A 100 31.83 -8.64 -6.33
CA ASP A 100 32.73 -7.96 -5.39
C ASP A 100 32.05 -7.64 -4.04
N LEU A 101 30.72 -7.49 -4.03
CA LEU A 101 29.95 -7.09 -2.85
C LEU A 101 29.20 -8.25 -2.18
N SER A 102 28.98 -9.36 -2.89
CA SER A 102 28.18 -10.51 -2.44
C SER A 102 28.92 -11.32 -1.38
N VAL A 103 28.26 -11.52 -0.25
CA VAL A 103 28.74 -12.37 0.84
C VAL A 103 28.54 -13.87 0.51
N ALA A 104 27.74 -14.20 -0.51
CA ALA A 104 27.26 -15.55 -0.80
C ALA A 104 27.86 -16.20 -2.08
N GLY A 105 28.89 -15.59 -2.68
CA GLY A 105 29.61 -16.13 -3.83
C GLY A 105 29.27 -15.47 -5.18
N PRO A 106 29.88 -15.93 -6.29
CA PRO A 106 29.83 -15.26 -7.58
C PRO A 106 28.43 -15.32 -8.20
N SER A 107 27.85 -14.13 -8.43
CA SER A 107 26.59 -14.01 -9.15
C SER A 107 26.80 -14.26 -10.65
N ASN A 108 25.98 -15.12 -11.24
CA ASN A 108 25.94 -15.35 -12.68
C ASN A 108 24.94 -14.37 -13.32
N ARG A 109 25.19 -13.94 -14.56
CA ARG A 109 24.32 -13.06 -15.35
C ARG A 109 22.85 -13.51 -15.30
N VAL A 110 22.59 -14.80 -15.52
CA VAL A 110 21.23 -15.37 -15.50
C VAL A 110 20.54 -15.15 -14.15
N LEU A 111 21.28 -15.24 -13.04
CA LEU A 111 20.72 -15.01 -11.71
C LEU A 111 20.36 -13.54 -11.50
N VAL A 112 21.19 -12.61 -11.99
CA VAL A 112 20.89 -11.17 -11.97
C VAL A 112 19.65 -10.85 -12.81
N GLU A 113 19.52 -11.44 -13.99
CA GLU A 113 18.34 -11.29 -14.84
C GLU A 113 17.06 -11.78 -14.13
N ILE A 114 17.12 -12.95 -13.48
CA ILE A 114 15.99 -13.48 -12.68
C ILE A 114 15.64 -12.53 -11.52
N LYS A 115 16.64 -12.00 -10.81
CA LYS A 115 16.44 -11.03 -9.71
C LYS A 115 15.74 -9.76 -10.23
N LEU A 116 16.21 -9.20 -11.34
CA LEU A 116 15.60 -8.02 -11.94
C LEU A 116 14.16 -8.29 -12.42
N LEU A 117 13.90 -9.43 -13.04
CA LEU A 117 12.54 -9.81 -13.46
C LEU A 117 11.60 -10.00 -12.26
N GLY A 118 12.07 -10.57 -11.15
CA GLY A 118 11.29 -10.67 -9.92
C GLY A 118 10.93 -9.29 -9.36
N LEU A 119 11.86 -8.33 -9.42
CA LEU A 119 11.59 -6.95 -9.03
C LEU A 119 10.56 -6.27 -9.95
N VAL A 120 10.63 -6.51 -11.26
CA VAL A 120 9.61 -6.06 -12.24
C VAL A 120 8.22 -6.60 -11.87
N VAL A 121 8.11 -7.88 -11.50
CA VAL A 121 6.82 -8.48 -11.09
C VAL A 121 6.26 -7.79 -9.84
N ILE A 122 7.11 -7.48 -8.85
CA ILE A 122 6.67 -6.78 -7.63
C ILE A 122 6.18 -5.35 -7.96
N PHE A 123 6.92 -4.60 -8.79
CA PHE A 123 6.50 -3.26 -9.20
C PHE A 123 5.27 -3.27 -10.10
N ALA A 124 5.11 -4.29 -10.96
CA ALA A 124 3.90 -4.47 -11.76
C ALA A 124 2.68 -4.72 -10.85
N TYR A 125 2.82 -5.58 -9.84
CA TYR A 125 1.77 -5.77 -8.83
C TYR A 125 1.44 -4.47 -8.10
N ALA A 126 2.45 -3.71 -7.67
CA ALA A 126 2.27 -2.41 -7.01
C ALA A 126 1.52 -1.42 -7.93
N PHE A 127 1.93 -1.34 -9.21
CA PHE A 127 1.26 -0.52 -10.22
C PHE A 127 -0.22 -0.86 -10.36
N PHE A 128 -0.58 -2.15 -10.50
CA PHE A 128 -1.99 -2.55 -10.60
C PHE A 128 -2.79 -2.17 -9.35
N LYS A 129 -2.20 -2.28 -8.15
CA LYS A 129 -2.84 -1.85 -6.91
C LYS A 129 -3.07 -0.34 -6.86
N PHE A 130 -2.09 0.46 -7.28
CA PHE A 130 -2.28 1.91 -7.38
C PHE A 130 -3.29 2.29 -8.47
N ALA A 131 -3.25 1.66 -9.65
CA ALA A 131 -4.21 1.91 -10.73
C ALA A 131 -5.65 1.60 -10.29
N TRP A 132 -5.85 0.49 -9.56
CA TRP A 132 -7.17 0.15 -9.02
C TRP A 132 -7.62 1.15 -7.95
N SER A 133 -6.72 1.55 -7.04
CA SER A 133 -6.99 2.59 -6.05
C SER A 133 -7.37 3.93 -6.72
N TYR A 134 -6.68 4.31 -7.79
CA TYR A 134 -6.93 5.54 -8.54
C TYR A 134 -8.34 5.52 -9.15
N ARG A 135 -8.75 4.39 -9.73
CA ARG A 135 -10.09 4.19 -10.27
C ARG A 135 -11.16 4.28 -9.18
N LEU A 136 -10.94 3.65 -8.02
CA LEU A 136 -11.85 3.72 -6.88
C LEU A 136 -12.00 5.15 -6.34
N PHE A 137 -10.92 5.94 -6.27
CA PHE A 137 -11.02 7.35 -5.90
C PHE A 137 -11.83 8.17 -6.91
N ASN A 138 -11.70 7.91 -8.22
CA ASN A 138 -12.57 8.55 -9.22
C ASN A 138 -14.04 8.19 -9.03
N TYR A 139 -14.35 6.91 -8.77
CA TYR A 139 -15.73 6.50 -8.51
C TYR A 139 -16.29 7.12 -7.24
N CYS A 140 -15.47 7.22 -6.19
CA CYS A 140 -15.82 7.95 -4.98
C CYS A 140 -16.11 9.43 -5.27
N ALA A 141 -15.38 10.07 -6.19
CA ALA A 141 -15.61 11.47 -6.55
C ALA A 141 -16.97 11.67 -7.21
N ILE A 142 -17.34 10.76 -8.10
CA ILE A 142 -18.65 10.74 -8.75
C ILE A 142 -19.75 10.54 -7.71
N LEU A 143 -19.57 9.62 -6.76
CA LEU A 143 -20.55 9.41 -5.68
C LEU A 143 -20.70 10.63 -4.77
N ILE A 144 -19.61 11.29 -4.39
CA ILE A 144 -19.68 12.54 -3.59
C ILE A 144 -20.42 13.63 -4.37
N GLY A 145 -20.19 13.73 -5.69
CA GLY A 145 -20.94 14.64 -6.56
C GLY A 145 -22.43 14.30 -6.68
N ALA A 146 -22.81 13.04 -6.50
CA ALA A 146 -24.18 12.55 -6.54
C ALA A 146 -24.89 12.54 -5.18
N LEU A 147 -24.20 12.90 -4.08
CA LEU A 147 -24.81 12.97 -2.75
C LEU A 147 -25.90 14.05 -2.72
N PRO A 148 -27.07 13.78 -2.09
CA PRO A 148 -28.17 14.75 -2.02
C PRO A 148 -27.77 16.04 -1.30
N MET A 149 -28.36 17.16 -1.68
CA MET A 149 -28.19 18.45 -1.00
C MET A 149 -28.86 18.43 0.37
N ARG A 150 -28.49 19.34 1.28
CA ARG A 150 -29.00 19.34 2.66
C ARG A 150 -30.54 19.36 2.72
N ALA A 151 -31.17 20.15 1.86
CA ALA A 151 -32.63 20.23 1.77
C ALA A 151 -33.30 18.91 1.34
N ASP A 152 -32.61 18.04 0.61
CA ASP A 152 -33.12 16.74 0.20
C ASP A 152 -32.77 15.64 1.21
N VAL A 153 -31.66 15.79 1.93
CA VAL A 153 -31.31 14.94 3.09
C VAL A 153 -32.38 15.03 4.17
N GLU A 154 -32.92 16.22 4.43
CA GLU A 154 -34.00 16.43 5.43
C GLU A 154 -35.32 15.77 5.00
N LYS A 155 -35.55 15.55 3.70
CA LYS A 155 -36.77 14.91 3.17
C LYS A 155 -36.68 13.38 3.18
N ASP A 156 -35.51 12.85 2.88
CA ASP A 156 -35.25 11.39 2.84
C ASP A 156 -33.89 11.06 3.47
N PRO A 157 -33.84 11.00 4.82
CA PRO A 157 -32.60 10.69 5.53
C PRO A 157 -32.05 9.30 5.23
N GLU A 158 -32.92 8.30 4.99
CA GLU A 158 -32.51 6.93 4.74
C GLU A 158 -31.81 6.79 3.38
N ALA A 159 -32.34 7.41 2.32
CA ALA A 159 -31.69 7.42 1.02
C ALA A 159 -30.34 8.16 1.05
N ALA A 160 -30.24 9.23 1.84
CA ALA A 160 -29.01 9.97 2.02
C ALA A 160 -27.93 9.15 2.74
N GLU A 161 -28.30 8.39 3.78
CA GLU A 161 -27.39 7.51 4.50
C GLU A 161 -26.93 6.34 3.63
N ALA A 162 -27.83 5.74 2.84
CA ALA A 162 -27.47 4.70 1.87
C ALA A 162 -26.49 5.20 0.79
N ALA A 163 -26.65 6.45 0.33
CA ALA A 163 -25.71 7.06 -0.62
C ALA A 163 -24.36 7.35 0.02
N LEU A 164 -24.35 7.79 1.29
CA LEU A 164 -23.15 8.00 2.09
C LEU A 164 -22.36 6.70 2.29
N ASP A 165 -23.03 5.59 2.66
CA ASP A 165 -22.37 4.30 2.89
C ASP A 165 -21.69 3.75 1.64
N ARG A 166 -22.29 3.97 0.46
CA ARG A 166 -21.65 3.63 -0.83
C ARG A 166 -20.39 4.47 -1.07
N ALA A 167 -20.43 5.77 -0.78
CA ALA A 167 -19.26 6.64 -0.92
C ALA A 167 -18.12 6.25 0.05
N VAL A 168 -18.47 5.95 1.31
CA VAL A 168 -17.54 5.53 2.36
C VAL A 168 -16.90 4.18 2.00
N SER A 169 -17.69 3.18 1.61
CA SER A 169 -17.17 1.86 1.26
C SER A 169 -16.20 1.88 0.07
N LEU A 170 -16.47 2.69 -0.97
CA LEU A 170 -15.53 2.89 -2.07
C LEU A 170 -14.25 3.60 -1.61
N ASN A 171 -14.35 4.59 -0.73
CA ASN A 171 -13.18 5.32 -0.24
C ASN A 171 -12.27 4.45 0.64
N VAL A 172 -12.88 3.62 1.50
CA VAL A 172 -12.17 2.62 2.31
C VAL A 172 -11.49 1.60 1.39
N SER A 173 -12.21 1.10 0.37
CA SER A 173 -11.65 0.17 -0.62
C SER A 173 -10.49 0.76 -1.41
N ALA A 174 -10.56 2.05 -1.77
CA ALA A 174 -9.48 2.79 -2.41
C ALA A 174 -8.26 2.84 -1.48
N GLY A 175 -8.44 3.30 -0.24
CA GLY A 175 -7.39 3.36 0.77
C GLY A 175 -6.72 2.01 1.03
N TRP A 176 -7.49 0.91 1.00
CA TRP A 176 -6.94 -0.43 1.16
C TRP A 176 -6.01 -0.83 0.01
N ASN A 177 -6.42 -0.59 -1.24
CA ASN A 177 -5.57 -0.87 -2.41
C ASN A 177 -4.34 0.04 -2.45
N PHE A 178 -4.48 1.31 -2.07
CA PHE A 178 -3.34 2.23 -1.92
C PHE A 178 -2.31 1.69 -0.92
N ASN A 179 -2.76 1.26 0.26
CA ASN A 179 -1.87 0.68 1.28
C ASN A 179 -1.27 -0.67 0.83
N ALA A 180 -1.98 -1.48 0.06
CA ALA A 180 -1.44 -2.69 -0.54
C ALA A 180 -0.31 -2.39 -1.54
N GLY A 181 -0.47 -1.37 -2.39
CA GLY A 181 0.57 -0.89 -3.30
C GLY A 181 1.79 -0.35 -2.55
N LEU A 182 1.59 0.48 -1.52
CA LEU A 182 2.69 0.98 -0.68
C LEU A 182 3.48 -0.15 -0.02
N ARG A 183 2.79 -1.15 0.54
CA ARG A 183 3.45 -2.33 1.11
C ARG A 183 4.29 -3.05 0.06
N ALA A 184 3.78 -3.22 -1.16
CA ALA A 184 4.55 -3.83 -2.25
C ALA A 184 5.84 -3.07 -2.57
N ILE A 185 5.82 -1.73 -2.56
CA ILE A 185 7.04 -0.92 -2.72
C ILE A 185 8.05 -1.19 -1.59
N PHE A 186 7.60 -1.27 -0.33
CA PHE A 186 8.50 -1.59 0.78
C PHE A 186 9.07 -3.02 0.68
N PHE A 187 8.26 -3.99 0.24
CA PHE A 187 8.74 -5.34 -0.02
C PHE A 187 9.70 -5.40 -1.22
N ALA A 188 9.49 -4.58 -2.27
CA ALA A 188 10.46 -4.41 -3.35
C ALA A 188 11.82 -3.89 -2.83
N LEU A 189 11.80 -2.96 -1.87
CA LEU A 189 13.02 -2.47 -1.22
C LEU A 189 13.72 -3.56 -0.41
N ALA A 190 12.96 -4.39 0.33
CA ALA A 190 13.54 -5.57 0.99
C ALA A 190 14.16 -6.55 -0.01
N TYR A 191 13.49 -6.77 -1.14
CA TYR A 191 13.91 -7.67 -2.20
C TYR A 191 15.27 -7.27 -2.80
N LEU A 192 15.60 -5.97 -2.85
CA LEU A 192 16.94 -5.53 -3.26
C LEU A 192 18.07 -6.12 -2.40
N GLY A 193 17.79 -6.46 -1.14
CA GLY A 193 18.74 -7.18 -0.28
C GLY A 193 19.20 -8.52 -0.87
N TRP A 194 18.40 -9.14 -1.74
CA TRP A 194 18.77 -10.40 -2.40
C TRP A 194 19.96 -10.25 -3.36
N PHE A 195 20.26 -9.05 -3.86
CA PHE A 195 21.47 -8.82 -4.66
C PHE A 195 22.76 -8.99 -3.85
N LEU A 196 22.71 -8.84 -2.52
CA LEU A 196 23.84 -9.02 -1.60
C LEU A 196 23.93 -10.45 -1.04
N GLY A 197 22.86 -11.23 -1.15
CA GLY A 197 22.79 -12.63 -0.76
C GLY A 197 21.49 -13.01 -0.04
N PRO A 198 21.27 -14.32 0.20
CA PRO A 198 20.06 -14.83 0.84
C PRO A 198 19.91 -14.35 2.29
N TYR A 199 21.00 -14.26 3.05
CA TYR A 199 20.97 -13.76 4.44
C TYR A 199 20.54 -12.29 4.52
N VAL A 200 21.03 -11.46 3.58
CA VAL A 200 20.68 -10.04 3.52
C VAL A 200 19.23 -9.85 3.10
N LEU A 201 18.70 -10.69 2.21
CA LEU A 201 17.26 -10.72 1.89
C LEU A 201 16.41 -11.00 3.15
N VAL A 202 16.78 -11.98 3.97
CA VAL A 202 16.03 -12.29 5.19
C VAL A 202 16.11 -11.12 6.16
N ALA A 203 17.31 -10.57 6.39
CA ALA A 203 17.52 -9.44 7.28
C ALA A 203 16.74 -8.18 6.84
N SER A 204 16.80 -7.84 5.54
CA SER A 204 16.08 -6.70 4.97
C SER A 204 14.56 -6.89 5.06
N THR A 205 14.07 -8.12 4.87
CA THR A 205 12.65 -8.47 4.99
C THR A 205 12.16 -8.28 6.42
N VAL A 206 12.88 -8.83 7.41
CA VAL A 206 12.54 -8.66 8.83
C VAL A 206 12.58 -7.19 9.22
N PHE A 207 13.59 -6.45 8.77
CA PHE A 207 13.73 -5.01 9.02
C PHE A 207 12.56 -4.21 8.45
N VAL A 208 12.18 -4.46 7.20
CA VAL A 208 11.02 -3.81 6.57
C VAL A 208 9.73 -4.15 7.31
N VAL A 209 9.51 -5.43 7.65
CA VAL A 209 8.33 -5.83 8.43
C VAL A 209 8.30 -5.12 9.79
N ALA A 210 9.43 -5.01 10.48
CA ALA A 210 9.54 -4.29 11.74
C ALA A 210 9.19 -2.81 11.59
N ILE A 211 9.65 -2.15 10.52
CA ILE A 211 9.31 -0.76 10.21
C ILE A 211 7.80 -0.61 9.98
N ILE A 212 7.20 -1.44 9.11
CA ILE A 212 5.79 -1.31 8.78
C ILE A 212 4.93 -1.64 10.01
N ALA A 213 5.28 -2.67 10.78
CA ALA A 213 4.59 -3.03 12.02
C ALA A 213 4.67 -1.91 13.08
N ASN A 214 5.85 -1.32 13.29
CA ASN A 214 6.02 -0.19 14.21
C ASN A 214 5.15 1.00 13.76
N ARG A 215 5.14 1.30 12.45
CA ARG A 215 4.29 2.35 11.88
C ARG A 215 2.79 2.09 12.10
N GLN A 216 2.34 0.84 12.02
CA GLN A 216 0.92 0.50 12.19
C GLN A 216 0.44 0.50 13.65
N PHE A 217 1.26 0.05 14.60
CA PHE A 217 0.81 -0.20 15.99
C PHE A 217 1.40 0.73 17.04
N ARG A 218 2.51 1.41 16.74
CA ARG A 218 3.26 2.20 17.73
C ARG A 218 3.46 3.66 17.32
N SER A 219 3.00 4.04 16.12
CA SER A 219 3.08 5.42 15.64
C SER A 219 2.34 6.39 16.59
N PRO A 220 2.87 7.59 16.86
CA PRO A 220 2.18 8.64 17.61
C PRO A 220 0.77 8.94 17.08
N ALA A 221 0.57 8.82 15.76
CA ALA A 221 -0.74 8.99 15.14
C ALA A 221 -1.77 7.95 15.63
N TYR A 222 -1.36 6.68 15.79
CA TYR A 222 -2.22 5.63 16.34
C TYR A 222 -2.58 5.93 17.79
N LYS A 223 -1.60 6.35 18.60
CA LYS A 223 -1.83 6.72 20.00
C LYS A 223 -2.80 7.90 20.13
N ASN A 224 -2.65 8.92 19.28
CA ASN A 224 -3.51 10.11 19.30
C ASN A 224 -4.94 9.80 18.84
N LEU A 225 -5.14 9.03 17.77
CA LEU A 225 -6.50 8.65 17.34
C LEU A 225 -7.17 7.75 18.38
N LYS A 226 -6.44 6.78 18.96
CA LYS A 226 -6.97 5.92 20.02
C LYS A 226 -7.33 6.72 21.28
N ALA A 227 -6.47 7.63 21.72
CA ALA A 227 -6.75 8.46 22.88
C ALA A 227 -7.95 9.40 22.67
N ASN A 228 -8.17 9.90 21.45
CA ASN A 228 -9.37 10.68 21.12
C ASN A 228 -10.63 9.81 21.18
N LEU A 229 -10.55 8.57 20.70
CA LEU A 229 -11.64 7.59 20.78
C LEU A 229 -12.05 7.25 22.21
N ASP A 230 -11.06 6.97 23.06
CA ASP A 230 -11.27 6.70 24.48
C ASP A 230 -11.92 7.91 25.18
N ARG A 231 -11.58 9.14 24.75
CA ARG A 231 -12.16 10.39 25.28
C ARG A 231 -13.57 10.69 24.80
N SER A 232 -13.92 10.33 23.56
CA SER A 232 -15.25 10.58 22.99
C SER A 232 -16.32 9.58 23.44
N GLY A 233 -15.97 8.57 24.26
CA GLY A 233 -16.91 7.54 24.71
C GLY A 233 -17.37 6.59 23.60
N GLU A 234 -16.70 6.63 22.43
CA GLU A 234 -16.95 5.77 21.26
C GLU A 234 -16.02 4.53 21.27
N ALA A 235 -15.41 4.21 22.41
CA ALA A 235 -14.65 2.98 22.57
C ALA A 235 -15.61 1.77 22.48
N PRO A 236 -15.22 0.68 21.79
CA PRO A 236 -16.04 -0.52 21.67
C PRO A 236 -16.26 -1.22 23.01
#